data_AF-A0A843GCM3-F1
#
_entry.id   AF-A0A843GCM3-F1
#
_cell.length_a   1.000
_cell.length_b   1.000
_cell.length_c   1.000
_cell.angle_alpha   90.00
_cell.angle_beta   90.00
_cell.angle_gamma   90.00
#
_symmetry.space_group_name_H-M   'P 1'
#
loop_
_entity.id
_entity.type
_entity.pdbx_description
1 polymer ?
#
loop_
_entity_poly.entity_id
_entity_poly.type
_entity_poly.pdbx_seq_one_letter_code
_entity_poly.pdbx_strand_id
1 'polypeptide(L)'
;MTTYTIEYDLSELKNLADKFATTVQNAPEAALPNTANAFQKAARYVRNIWTNYLSGDQPLNGIEFMDGVTSAMVRSIRAQRNGDFDYTVFSDNRQLEEKTKGRKEVEYDMKQTHPYGKKSRVSKKGIPYLIIPFRWGTPNQKGTKRAHFNNFIPQKSYNTAVKGLKMSGVDAAKKYFEANFKGENIERQGYNWAKNGRLKEDQAWDDRSVGMVRMRDITGSSYFTFRIVSAKSPANSWIYHKDAKPGIDMMGALERTVKPKIDQMISAGIQADNDMYSNQ
;
A
#
# COMPACT_ATOMS: atom_id res chain seq x y z
N MET A 1 1.83 -11.95 13.51
CA MET A 1 1.79 -11.51 12.10
C MET A 1 0.34 -11.71 11.67
N THR A 2 -0.42 -10.64 11.47
CA THR A 2 -1.84 -10.76 11.09
C THR A 2 -1.89 -11.12 9.61
N THR A 3 -2.43 -12.29 9.29
CA THR A 3 -2.64 -12.72 7.90
C THR A 3 -3.95 -12.12 7.42
N TYR A 4 -3.91 -11.42 6.29
CA TYR A 4 -5.06 -10.81 5.67
C TYR A 4 -5.33 -11.58 4.39
N THR A 5 -6.48 -12.25 4.27
CA THR A 5 -6.80 -13.03 3.06
C THR A 5 -8.12 -12.56 2.49
N ILE A 6 -8.14 -12.35 1.18
CA ILE A 6 -9.37 -12.24 0.39
C ILE A 6 -9.42 -13.48 -0.47
N GLU A 7 -10.50 -14.26 -0.35
CA GLU A 7 -10.64 -15.57 -0.98
C GLU A 7 -11.80 -15.56 -1.95
N TYR A 8 -11.58 -16.18 -3.12
CA TYR A 8 -12.64 -16.61 -4.01
C TYR A 8 -12.69 -18.14 -3.94
N ASP A 9 -13.81 -18.65 -3.44
CA ASP A 9 -14.03 -20.07 -3.19
C ASP A 9 -14.75 -20.73 -4.38
N LEU A 10 -14.20 -21.86 -4.85
CA LEU A 10 -14.78 -22.68 -5.92
C LEU A 10 -15.53 -23.91 -5.36
N SER A 11 -15.78 -23.97 -4.05
CA SER A 11 -16.41 -25.11 -3.35
C SER A 11 -17.81 -25.47 -3.85
N GLU A 12 -18.61 -24.51 -4.32
CA GLU A 12 -19.90 -24.82 -4.95
C GLU A 12 -19.76 -25.77 -6.15
N LEU A 13 -18.65 -25.65 -6.90
CA LEU A 13 -18.36 -26.47 -8.06
C LEU A 13 -17.78 -27.82 -7.66
N LYS A 14 -17.04 -27.87 -6.53
CA LYS A 14 -16.61 -29.12 -5.90
C LYS A 14 -17.80 -30.01 -5.55
N ASN A 15 -18.87 -29.44 -4.97
CA ASN A 15 -20.10 -30.20 -4.69
C ASN A 15 -20.72 -30.84 -5.94
N LEU A 16 -20.55 -30.22 -7.11
CA LEU A 16 -21.04 -30.75 -8.37
C LEU A 16 -20.16 -31.90 -8.89
N ALA A 17 -18.84 -31.76 -8.75
CA ALA A 17 -17.88 -32.83 -9.03
C ALA A 17 -18.05 -34.03 -8.08
N ASP A 18 -18.27 -33.80 -6.79
CA ASP A 18 -18.47 -34.84 -5.78
C ASP A 18 -19.75 -35.64 -6.06
N LYS A 19 -20.87 -34.95 -6.37
CA LYS A 19 -22.11 -35.60 -6.80
C LYS A 19 -21.90 -36.46 -8.06
N PHE A 20 -21.08 -35.98 -8.97
CA PHE A 20 -20.77 -36.71 -10.20
C PHE A 20 -19.88 -37.93 -9.93
N ALA A 21 -18.85 -37.80 -9.09
CA ALA A 21 -17.99 -38.92 -8.66
C ALA A 21 -18.79 -40.00 -7.92
N THR A 22 -19.82 -39.62 -7.15
CA THR A 22 -20.76 -40.60 -6.57
C THR A 22 -21.68 -41.26 -7.61
N THR A 23 -21.96 -40.60 -8.74
CA THR A 23 -22.82 -41.13 -9.82
C THR A 23 -22.04 -42.06 -10.76
N VAL A 24 -20.77 -41.74 -11.04
CA VAL A 24 -19.83 -42.63 -11.74
C VAL A 24 -19.33 -43.66 -10.72
N GLN A 25 -20.13 -44.71 -10.52
CA GLN A 25 -19.95 -45.78 -9.52
C GLN A 25 -18.47 -46.03 -9.12
N ASN A 26 -18.04 -45.42 -8.02
CA ASN A 26 -16.76 -45.65 -7.33
C ASN A 26 -15.47 -45.27 -8.07
N ALA A 27 -15.50 -44.33 -9.02
CA ALA A 27 -14.26 -43.79 -9.57
C ALA A 27 -13.49 -43.01 -8.47
N PRO A 28 -12.25 -43.40 -8.07
CA PRO A 28 -11.47 -42.64 -7.11
C PRO A 28 -11.22 -41.21 -7.63
N GLU A 29 -11.06 -40.17 -6.79
CA GLU A 29 -10.83 -38.79 -7.27
C GLU A 29 -9.71 -38.67 -8.32
N ALA A 30 -8.70 -39.57 -8.25
CA ALA A 30 -7.62 -39.70 -9.23
C ALA A 30 -8.08 -40.16 -10.65
N ALA A 31 -9.37 -40.48 -10.83
CA ALA A 31 -9.97 -41.02 -12.05
C ALA A 31 -10.64 -39.94 -12.93
N LEU A 32 -10.70 -38.67 -12.52
CA LEU A 32 -11.31 -37.59 -13.32
C LEU A 32 -10.26 -36.57 -13.80
N PRO A 33 -9.29 -36.98 -14.65
CA PRO A 33 -8.17 -36.12 -15.04
C PRO A 33 -8.60 -34.89 -15.85
N ASN A 34 -9.67 -34.98 -16.65
CA ASN A 34 -10.14 -33.83 -17.41
C ASN A 34 -10.81 -32.80 -16.51
N THR A 35 -11.60 -33.26 -15.53
CA THR A 35 -12.19 -32.42 -14.50
C THR A 35 -11.13 -31.74 -13.64
N ALA A 36 -10.09 -32.46 -13.19
CA ALA A 36 -9.01 -31.87 -12.38
C ALA A 36 -8.25 -30.78 -13.16
N ASN A 37 -7.97 -31.03 -14.45
CA ASN A 37 -7.38 -30.05 -15.35
C ASN A 37 -8.29 -28.83 -15.57
N ALA A 38 -9.61 -29.04 -15.62
CA ALA A 38 -10.58 -27.94 -15.73
C ALA A 38 -10.56 -27.03 -14.48
N PHE A 39 -10.51 -27.59 -13.28
CA PHE A 39 -10.36 -26.81 -12.04
C PHE A 39 -9.04 -26.02 -12.02
N GLN A 40 -7.93 -26.64 -12.43
CA GLN A 40 -6.64 -25.94 -12.56
C GLN A 40 -6.71 -24.78 -13.54
N LYS A 41 -7.35 -24.97 -14.71
CA LYS A 41 -7.56 -23.93 -15.72
C LYS A 41 -8.46 -22.81 -15.19
N ALA A 42 -9.54 -23.16 -14.48
CA ALA A 42 -10.45 -22.20 -13.86
C ALA A 42 -9.72 -21.33 -12.84
N ALA A 43 -8.93 -21.92 -11.93
CA ALA A 43 -8.15 -21.17 -10.94
C ALA A 43 -7.13 -20.21 -11.61
N ARG A 44 -6.45 -20.66 -12.67
CA ARG A 44 -5.56 -19.80 -13.47
C ARG A 44 -6.32 -18.67 -14.16
N TYR A 45 -7.51 -18.95 -14.68
CA TYR A 45 -8.37 -17.96 -15.33
C TYR A 45 -8.81 -16.88 -14.34
N VAL A 46 -9.32 -17.25 -13.16
CA VAL A 46 -9.68 -16.29 -12.10
C VAL A 46 -8.50 -15.43 -11.72
N ARG A 47 -7.34 -16.04 -11.46
CA ARG A 47 -6.10 -15.33 -11.13
C ARG A 47 -5.74 -14.31 -12.21
N ASN A 48 -5.82 -14.68 -13.48
CA ASN A 48 -5.47 -13.81 -14.59
C ASN A 48 -6.46 -12.65 -14.74
N ILE A 49 -7.77 -12.90 -14.65
CA ILE A 49 -8.79 -11.85 -14.71
C ILE A 49 -8.62 -10.86 -13.56
N TRP A 50 -8.38 -11.35 -12.34
CA TRP A 50 -8.10 -10.48 -11.20
C TRP A 50 -6.81 -9.67 -11.39
N THR A 51 -5.76 -10.29 -11.92
CA THR A 51 -4.49 -9.61 -12.24
C THR A 51 -4.70 -8.52 -13.28
N ASN A 52 -5.41 -8.80 -14.38
CA ASN A 52 -5.70 -7.86 -15.46
C ASN A 52 -6.53 -6.66 -14.96
N TYR A 53 -7.51 -6.91 -14.10
CA TYR A 53 -8.27 -5.83 -13.46
C TYR A 53 -7.37 -4.88 -12.66
N LEU A 54 -6.49 -5.42 -11.83
CA LEU A 54 -5.55 -4.64 -11.04
C LEU A 54 -4.48 -3.94 -11.90
N SER A 55 -4.12 -4.52 -13.04
CA SER A 55 -3.22 -3.89 -14.03
C SER A 55 -3.89 -2.75 -14.81
N GLY A 56 -5.21 -2.63 -14.76
CA GLY A 56 -5.96 -1.65 -15.55
C GLY A 56 -6.25 -2.09 -16.99
N ASP A 57 -6.11 -3.38 -17.28
CA ASP A 57 -6.28 -3.91 -18.65
C ASP A 57 -7.75 -4.16 -18.99
N GLN A 58 -8.55 -4.63 -18.01
CA GLN A 58 -9.96 -4.96 -18.21
C GLN A 58 -10.78 -4.72 -16.94
N PRO A 59 -11.92 -3.98 -17.00
CA PRO A 59 -12.77 -3.79 -15.83
C PRO A 59 -13.51 -5.08 -15.46
N LEU A 60 -13.90 -5.21 -14.18
CA LEU A 60 -14.79 -6.27 -13.72
C LEU A 60 -16.26 -5.85 -13.85
N ASN A 61 -17.16 -6.82 -13.88
CA ASN A 61 -18.58 -6.58 -14.10
C ASN A 61 -19.19 -5.81 -12.91
N GLY A 62 -19.61 -4.58 -13.18
CA GLY A 62 -20.30 -3.72 -12.22
C GLY A 62 -19.38 -2.85 -11.35
N ILE A 63 -18.07 -2.83 -11.61
CA ILE A 63 -17.14 -1.91 -10.92
C ILE A 63 -16.14 -1.28 -11.89
N GLU A 64 -15.78 -0.02 -11.64
CA GLU A 64 -14.72 0.67 -12.37
C GLU A 64 -13.33 0.19 -11.93
N PHE A 65 -12.30 0.65 -12.65
CA PHE A 65 -10.91 0.40 -12.28
C PHE A 65 -10.58 0.95 -10.90
N MET A 66 -9.85 0.14 -10.13
CA MET A 66 -9.38 0.51 -8.81
C MET A 66 -8.30 1.60 -8.91
N ASP A 67 -8.46 2.69 -8.15
CA ASP A 67 -7.46 3.75 -8.09
C ASP A 67 -6.21 3.32 -7.31
N GLY A 68 -5.06 3.93 -7.62
CA GLY A 68 -3.84 3.77 -6.81
C GLY A 68 -3.34 2.33 -6.63
N VAL A 69 -3.61 1.44 -7.60
CA VAL A 69 -3.08 0.08 -7.59
C VAL A 69 -1.56 0.10 -7.77
N THR A 70 -0.87 -0.73 -6.98
CA THR A 70 0.59 -0.86 -7.05
C THR A 70 0.98 -2.20 -7.66
N SER A 71 2.19 -2.29 -8.23
CA SER A 71 2.72 -3.56 -8.75
C SER A 71 2.86 -4.64 -7.66
N ALA A 72 2.98 -4.25 -6.39
CA ALA A 72 2.98 -5.17 -5.26
C ALA A 72 1.59 -5.78 -5.01
N MET A 73 0.51 -5.04 -5.24
CA MET A 73 -0.86 -5.58 -5.19
C MET A 73 -1.08 -6.58 -6.33
N VAL A 74 -0.70 -6.24 -7.56
CA VAL A 74 -0.84 -7.15 -8.71
C VAL A 74 -0.07 -8.46 -8.49
N ARG A 75 1.19 -8.38 -8.04
CA ARG A 75 2.02 -9.58 -7.76
C ARG A 75 1.53 -10.41 -6.57
N SER A 76 0.67 -9.86 -5.71
CA SER A 76 0.15 -10.59 -4.55
C SER A 76 -0.94 -11.60 -4.90
N ILE A 77 -1.51 -11.55 -6.12
CA ILE A 77 -2.57 -12.47 -6.53
C ILE A 77 -1.97 -13.86 -6.82
N ARG A 78 -2.38 -14.85 -6.02
CA ARG A 78 -1.88 -16.22 -6.05
C ARG A 78 -3.02 -17.19 -6.23
N ALA A 79 -2.71 -18.35 -6.79
CA ALA A 79 -3.59 -19.51 -6.80
C ALA A 79 -2.87 -20.64 -6.05
N GLN A 80 -3.57 -21.28 -5.12
CA GLN A 80 -3.10 -22.42 -4.35
C GLN A 80 -3.99 -23.62 -4.67
N ARG A 81 -3.36 -24.77 -4.89
CA ARG A 81 -4.02 -26.06 -5.04
C ARG A 81 -4.11 -26.70 -3.65
N ASN A 82 -5.32 -26.98 -3.18
CA ASN A 82 -5.56 -27.72 -1.93
C ASN A 82 -5.93 -29.19 -2.22
N GLY A 83 -6.43 -29.47 -3.42
CA GLY A 83 -6.78 -30.80 -3.92
C GLY A 83 -6.96 -30.78 -5.44
N ASP A 84 -7.44 -31.87 -6.02
CA ASP A 84 -7.63 -31.99 -7.48
C ASP A 84 -8.80 -31.13 -7.97
N PHE A 85 -9.81 -30.96 -7.12
CA PHE A 85 -11.00 -30.14 -7.36
C PHE A 85 -11.14 -28.99 -6.34
N ASP A 86 -10.03 -28.62 -5.67
CA ASP A 86 -10.03 -27.60 -4.63
C ASP A 86 -8.86 -26.63 -4.85
N TYR A 87 -9.22 -25.40 -5.21
CA TYR A 87 -8.29 -24.32 -5.47
C TYR A 87 -8.76 -23.04 -4.80
N THR A 88 -7.83 -22.34 -4.16
CA THR A 88 -8.06 -21.00 -3.60
C THR A 88 -7.29 -19.97 -4.41
N VAL A 89 -7.97 -18.93 -4.89
CA VAL A 89 -7.32 -17.74 -5.46
C VAL A 89 -7.41 -16.62 -4.44
N PHE A 90 -6.25 -16.06 -4.05
CA PHE A 90 -6.17 -15.11 -2.93
C PHE A 90 -5.10 -14.02 -3.10
N SER A 91 -5.17 -13.03 -2.21
CA SER A 91 -4.14 -12.01 -2.00
C SER A 91 -3.91 -11.80 -0.51
N ASP A 92 -2.63 -11.65 -0.14
CA ASP A 92 -2.18 -11.29 1.21
C ASP A 92 -1.85 -9.79 1.37
N ASN A 93 -2.19 -8.97 0.38
CA ASN A 93 -1.83 -7.56 0.37
C ASN A 93 -2.79 -6.71 1.21
N ARG A 94 -2.29 -6.18 2.33
CA ARG A 94 -3.05 -5.29 3.24
C ARG A 94 -3.69 -4.08 2.55
N GLN A 95 -3.04 -3.48 1.54
CA GLN A 95 -3.61 -2.32 0.85
C GLN A 95 -4.78 -2.73 -0.06
N LEU A 96 -4.71 -3.91 -0.65
CA LEU A 96 -5.81 -4.46 -1.45
C LEU A 96 -7.00 -4.79 -0.55
N GLU A 97 -6.77 -5.41 0.60
CA GLU A 97 -7.84 -5.64 1.58
C GLU A 97 -8.49 -4.33 2.05
N GLU A 98 -7.71 -3.32 2.43
CA GLU A 98 -8.24 -1.99 2.80
C GLU A 98 -9.09 -1.38 1.67
N LYS A 99 -8.79 -1.65 0.41
CA LYS A 99 -9.57 -1.14 -0.73
C LYS A 99 -10.84 -1.95 -0.98
N THR A 100 -10.79 -3.27 -0.79
CA THR A 100 -11.95 -4.16 -0.99
C THR A 100 -12.92 -4.11 0.17
N LYS A 101 -12.44 -4.22 1.42
CA LYS A 101 -13.31 -4.18 2.62
C LYS A 101 -13.62 -2.75 3.06
N GLY A 102 -12.90 -1.77 2.52
CA GLY A 102 -12.93 -0.40 2.99
C GLY A 102 -12.10 -0.24 4.26
N ARG A 103 -12.14 0.97 4.79
CA ARG A 103 -11.48 1.30 6.06
C ARG A 103 -12.43 2.11 6.93
N LYS A 104 -12.39 1.82 8.23
CA LYS A 104 -13.01 2.67 9.23
C LYS A 104 -12.22 3.98 9.34
N GLU A 105 -12.90 4.99 9.86
CA GLU A 105 -12.22 6.20 10.29
C GLU A 105 -11.18 5.83 11.35
N VAL A 106 -9.97 6.30 11.16
CA VAL A 106 -8.89 6.14 12.14
C VAL A 106 -8.44 7.51 12.56
N GLU A 107 -8.69 7.82 13.83
CA GLU A 107 -8.06 8.92 14.53
C GLU A 107 -7.00 8.34 15.46
N TYR A 108 -5.77 8.82 15.36
CA TYR A 108 -4.79 8.52 16.41
C TYR A 108 -3.89 9.70 16.69
N ASP A 109 -3.56 9.83 17.97
CA ASP A 109 -2.65 10.86 18.47
C ASP A 109 -1.20 10.44 18.22
N MET A 110 -0.52 11.13 17.29
CA MET A 110 0.87 10.83 16.95
C MET A 110 1.83 11.11 18.13
N LYS A 111 1.44 11.91 19.12
CA LYS A 111 2.26 12.19 20.31
C LYS A 111 2.44 10.94 21.18
N GLN A 112 1.56 9.94 21.06
CA GLN A 112 1.67 8.68 21.81
C GLN A 112 2.72 7.72 21.23
N THR A 113 3.12 7.91 19.97
CA THR A 113 3.99 6.95 19.25
C THR A 113 5.29 7.59 18.77
N HIS A 114 5.22 8.75 18.14
CA HIS A 114 6.33 9.34 17.41
C HIS A 114 7.48 9.83 18.31
N PRO A 115 7.22 10.52 19.44
CA PRO A 115 8.27 10.94 20.37
C PRO A 115 9.05 9.80 21.02
N TYR A 116 8.54 8.56 20.98
CA TYR A 116 9.10 7.42 21.73
C TYR A 116 9.77 6.35 20.83
N GLY A 117 9.83 6.60 19.53
CA GLY A 117 10.43 5.66 18.56
C GLY A 117 11.96 5.68 18.54
N LYS A 118 12.58 4.78 17.75
CA LYS A 118 14.05 4.63 17.64
C LYS A 118 14.78 5.92 17.26
N LYS A 119 14.16 6.76 16.41
CA LYS A 119 14.73 8.04 15.94
C LYS A 119 14.43 9.22 16.86
N SER A 120 13.71 9.01 17.95
CA SER A 120 13.41 10.05 18.95
C SER A 120 14.67 10.68 19.53
N ARG A 121 14.50 11.84 20.15
CA ARG A 121 15.50 12.58 20.90
C ARG A 121 14.90 12.98 22.24
N VAL A 122 15.75 13.34 23.19
CA VAL A 122 15.34 13.80 24.52
C VAL A 122 15.87 15.20 24.74
N SER A 123 14.99 16.13 25.10
CA SER A 123 15.40 17.50 25.38
C SER A 123 16.20 17.57 26.68
N LYS A 124 16.89 18.70 26.93
CA LYS A 124 17.57 18.95 28.21
C LYS A 124 16.67 18.79 29.44
N LYS A 125 15.35 18.93 29.27
CA LYS A 125 14.33 18.76 30.32
C LYS A 125 13.77 17.33 30.42
N GLY A 126 14.39 16.35 29.76
CA GLY A 126 13.92 14.96 29.74
C GLY A 126 12.70 14.71 28.85
N ILE A 127 12.23 15.70 28.09
CA ILE A 127 11.02 15.55 27.27
C ILE A 127 11.37 14.88 25.94
N PRO A 128 10.74 13.75 25.58
CA PRO A 128 10.95 13.10 24.29
C PRO A 128 10.30 13.87 23.14
N TYR A 129 10.96 13.87 21.99
CA TYR A 129 10.47 14.47 20.76
C TYR A 129 11.03 13.81 19.50
N LEU A 130 10.35 14.00 18.37
CA LEU A 130 10.78 13.59 17.05
C LEU A 130 10.81 14.81 16.11
N ILE A 131 11.93 14.97 15.40
CA ILE A 131 12.04 15.95 14.31
C ILE A 131 11.62 15.25 13.01
N ILE A 132 10.57 15.76 12.38
CA ILE A 132 10.05 15.26 11.11
C ILE A 132 10.41 16.24 9.99
N PRO A 133 11.27 15.84 9.03
CA PRO A 133 11.52 16.63 7.84
C PRO A 133 10.37 16.48 6.84
N PHE A 134 9.77 17.60 6.45
CA PHE A 134 8.79 17.67 5.36
C PHE A 134 9.48 18.26 4.14
N ARG A 135 9.70 17.42 3.12
CA ARG A 135 10.21 17.84 1.81
C ARG A 135 9.10 18.47 0.99
N TRP A 136 9.44 19.61 0.38
CA TRP A 136 8.56 20.36 -0.49
C TRP A 136 8.90 20.14 -1.97
N GLY A 137 7.87 20.07 -2.80
CA GLY A 137 7.98 20.14 -4.24
C GLY A 137 8.17 21.58 -4.73
N THR A 138 8.92 21.74 -5.80
CA THR A 138 9.04 23.02 -6.50
C THR A 138 7.76 23.30 -7.30
N PRO A 139 7.18 24.51 -7.21
CA PRO A 139 6.00 24.84 -8.01
C PRO A 139 6.25 24.68 -9.52
N ASN A 140 5.20 24.30 -10.24
CA ASN A 140 5.18 24.10 -11.71
C ASN A 140 6.13 23.04 -12.29
N GLN A 141 6.83 22.26 -11.47
CA GLN A 141 7.55 21.09 -11.95
C GLN A 141 6.60 19.90 -12.11
N LYS A 142 6.28 19.57 -13.37
CA LYS A 142 5.63 18.30 -13.74
C LYS A 142 6.61 17.15 -13.48
N GLY A 143 6.66 16.66 -12.25
CA GLY A 143 7.64 15.68 -11.80
C GLY A 143 7.39 15.22 -10.37
N THR A 144 6.29 14.50 -10.18
CA THR A 144 5.66 14.04 -8.94
C THR A 144 6.42 12.98 -8.13
N LYS A 145 7.76 12.99 -8.09
CA LYS A 145 8.53 11.98 -7.32
C LYS A 145 9.25 12.50 -6.06
N ARG A 146 9.29 13.82 -5.82
CA ARG A 146 10.15 14.41 -4.76
C ARG A 146 9.43 15.19 -3.66
N ALA A 147 8.14 15.50 -3.79
CA ALA A 147 7.37 16.16 -2.73
C ALA A 147 6.69 15.12 -1.84
N HIS A 148 6.74 15.28 -0.52
CA HIS A 148 5.86 14.49 0.36
C HIS A 148 4.43 15.01 0.19
N PHE A 149 3.44 14.11 0.08
CA PHE A 149 2.00 14.44 0.14
C PHE A 149 1.51 15.51 -0.85
N ASN A 150 2.06 15.56 -2.08
CA ASN A 150 1.78 16.64 -3.05
C ASN A 150 1.97 18.06 -2.47
N ASN A 151 2.87 18.20 -1.49
CA ASN A 151 3.12 19.46 -0.82
C ASN A 151 4.08 20.31 -1.67
N PHE A 152 3.55 21.29 -2.39
CA PHE A 152 4.32 22.23 -3.21
C PHE A 152 4.53 23.55 -2.47
N ILE A 153 5.73 24.13 -2.61
CA ILE A 153 6.01 25.45 -2.06
C ILE A 153 5.11 26.45 -2.78
N PRO A 154 4.35 27.30 -2.07
CA PRO A 154 3.65 28.41 -2.71
C PRO A 154 4.61 29.25 -3.55
N GLN A 155 4.21 29.66 -4.77
CA GLN A 155 5.12 30.35 -5.69
C GLN A 155 5.80 31.58 -5.07
N LYS A 156 5.10 32.32 -4.22
CA LYS A 156 5.64 33.46 -3.47
C LYS A 156 6.75 33.04 -2.49
N SER A 157 6.47 32.06 -1.61
CA SER A 157 7.48 31.47 -0.71
C SER A 157 8.68 30.91 -1.48
N TYR A 158 8.44 30.28 -2.64
CA TYR A 158 9.51 29.75 -3.49
C TYR A 158 10.40 30.87 -4.04
N ASN A 159 9.83 31.95 -4.56
CA ASN A 159 10.59 33.09 -5.06
C ASN A 159 11.47 33.71 -3.97
N THR A 160 10.92 33.88 -2.76
CA THR A 160 11.67 34.34 -1.59
C THR A 160 12.77 33.35 -1.21
N ALA A 161 12.48 32.05 -1.23
CA ALA A 161 13.44 31.02 -0.87
C ALA A 161 14.61 30.91 -1.85
N VAL A 162 14.34 30.95 -3.15
CA VAL A 162 15.36 30.87 -4.22
C VAL A 162 16.29 32.08 -4.19
N LYS A 163 15.73 33.28 -4.03
CA LYS A 163 16.48 34.54 -4.10
C LYS A 163 17.17 34.88 -2.77
N GLY A 164 16.55 34.55 -1.65
CA GLY A 164 16.95 35.05 -0.34
C GLY A 164 17.67 34.04 0.57
N LEU A 165 17.44 32.72 0.38
CA LEU A 165 18.00 31.73 1.30
C LEU A 165 19.34 31.19 0.82
N LYS A 166 20.33 31.30 1.70
CA LYS A 166 21.59 30.59 1.57
C LYS A 166 21.37 29.09 1.77
N MET A 167 22.09 28.28 1.00
CA MET A 167 21.99 26.83 1.06
C MET A 167 22.63 26.28 2.34
N SER A 168 21.85 25.51 3.10
CA SER A 168 22.33 24.64 4.17
C SER A 168 22.79 23.30 3.60
N GLY A 169 23.55 22.53 4.36
CA GLY A 169 24.04 21.22 3.91
C GLY A 169 24.23 20.22 5.04
N VAL A 170 24.28 18.94 4.68
CA VAL A 170 24.76 17.89 5.58
C VAL A 170 26.27 18.00 5.69
N ASP A 171 26.79 17.91 6.90
CA ASP A 171 28.22 17.87 7.17
C ASP A 171 28.61 16.42 7.47
N ALA A 172 29.08 15.70 6.45
CA ALA A 172 29.40 14.28 6.57
C ALA A 172 30.55 14.00 7.55
N ALA A 173 31.40 14.99 7.82
CA ALA A 173 32.50 14.88 8.78
C ALA A 173 32.01 15.03 10.23
N LYS A 174 30.84 15.65 10.45
CA LYS A 174 30.26 15.84 11.78
C LYS A 174 29.23 14.77 12.07
N LYS A 175 29.68 13.57 12.42
CA LYS A 175 28.79 12.55 12.99
C LYS A 175 28.93 12.50 14.50
N TYR A 176 27.82 12.28 15.19
CA TYR A 176 27.81 12.18 16.65
C TYR A 176 26.75 11.17 17.10
N PHE A 177 26.93 10.64 18.31
CA PHE A 177 25.93 9.78 18.94
C PHE A 177 25.08 10.60 19.90
N GLU A 178 23.78 10.33 19.89
CA GLU A 178 22.82 10.92 20.81
C GLU A 178 21.85 9.83 21.27
N ALA A 179 21.61 9.77 22.58
CA ALA A 179 20.65 8.84 23.16
C ALA A 179 19.22 9.14 22.66
N ASN A 180 18.47 8.09 22.30
CA ASN A 180 17.03 8.20 22.06
C ASN A 180 16.25 8.15 23.39
N PHE A 181 14.91 8.16 23.32
CA PHE A 181 14.06 8.06 24.52
C PHE A 181 14.34 6.81 25.40
N LYS A 182 14.79 5.71 24.80
CA LYS A 182 15.14 4.46 25.50
C LYS A 182 16.57 4.43 26.03
N GLY A 183 17.34 5.52 25.85
CA GLY A 183 18.76 5.58 26.23
C GLY A 183 19.70 4.92 25.21
N GLU A 184 19.21 4.45 24.07
CA GLU A 184 20.05 3.84 23.05
C GLU A 184 20.81 4.91 22.26
N ASN A 185 22.12 4.75 22.09
CA ASN A 185 22.94 5.66 21.29
C ASN A 185 22.63 5.52 19.79
N ILE A 186 22.15 6.60 19.18
CA ILE A 186 21.83 6.65 17.75
C ILE A 186 22.82 7.59 17.05
N GLU A 187 23.49 7.09 16.00
CA GLU A 187 24.34 7.92 15.13
C GLU A 187 23.49 8.97 14.40
N ARG A 188 23.92 10.23 14.45
CA ARG A 188 23.25 11.38 13.83
C ARG A 188 24.19 12.12 12.89
N GLN A 189 23.61 12.66 11.84
CA GLN A 189 24.29 13.56 10.92
C GLN A 189 24.34 14.97 11.49
N GLY A 190 25.48 15.62 11.32
CA GLY A 190 25.67 17.05 11.53
C GLY A 190 25.19 17.85 10.32
N TYR A 191 24.88 19.12 10.57
CA TYR A 191 24.37 20.03 9.56
C TYR A 191 25.12 21.35 9.63
N ASN A 192 25.49 21.87 8.47
CA ASN A 192 25.96 23.24 8.28
C ASN A 192 24.76 24.09 7.88
N TRP A 193 24.09 24.64 8.88
CA TRP A 193 22.97 25.56 8.68
C TRP A 193 23.47 26.92 8.22
N ALA A 194 22.94 27.40 7.10
CA ALA A 194 23.35 28.70 6.61
C ALA A 194 22.79 29.85 7.47
N LYS A 195 23.59 30.88 7.69
CA LYS A 195 23.14 32.15 8.29
C LYS A 195 22.07 32.76 7.38
N ASN A 196 20.89 33.07 7.92
CA ASN A 196 19.68 33.43 7.16
C ASN A 196 19.21 32.34 6.17
N GLY A 197 19.47 31.07 6.46
CA GLY A 197 19.07 29.93 5.62
C GLY A 197 17.65 29.42 5.84
N ARG A 198 16.80 30.16 6.57
CA ARG A 198 15.41 29.80 6.92
C ARG A 198 14.44 30.91 6.52
N LEU A 199 13.30 30.55 5.92
CA LEU A 199 12.18 31.48 5.79
C LEU A 199 11.65 31.88 7.16
N LYS A 200 11.51 33.18 7.35
CA LYS A 200 10.84 33.78 8.51
C LYS A 200 9.33 33.86 8.29
N GLU A 201 8.58 34.18 9.34
CA GLU A 201 7.12 34.32 9.30
C GLU A 201 6.66 35.39 8.30
N ASP A 202 7.30 36.56 8.30
CA ASP A 202 7.06 37.67 7.36
C ASP A 202 7.44 37.36 5.90
N GLN A 203 8.20 36.29 5.70
CA GLN A 203 8.67 35.84 4.38
C GLN A 203 7.90 34.63 3.86
N ALA A 204 7.19 33.93 4.74
CA ALA A 204 6.42 32.75 4.41
C ALA A 204 5.01 33.18 4.02
N TRP A 205 4.51 32.65 2.89
CA TRP A 205 3.14 32.90 2.46
C TRP A 205 2.12 32.02 3.21
N ASP A 206 2.58 30.91 3.80
CA ASP A 206 1.76 30.07 4.66
C ASP A 206 2.56 29.62 5.89
N ASP A 207 1.86 29.38 7.00
CA ASP A 207 2.48 28.93 8.26
C ASP A 207 3.27 27.63 8.07
N ARG A 208 2.85 26.82 7.08
CA ARG A 208 3.49 25.55 6.75
C ARG A 208 4.87 25.73 6.13
N SER A 209 5.16 26.84 5.44
CA SER A 209 6.48 27.15 4.89
C SER A 209 7.38 27.96 5.84
N VAL A 210 6.86 28.40 6.99
CA VAL A 210 7.68 29.03 8.05
C VAL A 210 8.78 28.09 8.52
N GLY A 211 10.00 28.60 8.56
CA GLY A 211 11.20 27.85 8.91
C GLY A 211 11.74 26.96 7.78
N MET A 212 11.22 27.10 6.55
CA MET A 212 11.70 26.35 5.39
C MET A 212 13.17 26.65 5.13
N VAL A 213 13.96 25.61 4.95
CA VAL A 213 15.36 25.68 4.55
C VAL A 213 15.54 25.28 3.10
N ARG A 214 16.56 25.87 2.47
CA ARG A 214 17.09 25.39 1.20
C ARG A 214 18.32 24.52 1.50
N MET A 215 18.25 23.24 1.20
CA MET A 215 19.33 22.27 1.40
C MET A 215 20.04 21.98 0.08
N ARG A 216 21.37 21.92 0.10
CA ARG A 216 22.18 21.42 -1.02
C ARG A 216 21.85 19.96 -1.29
N ASP A 217 21.65 19.63 -2.56
CA ASP A 217 21.38 18.29 -3.08
C ASP A 217 22.38 17.99 -4.22
N ILE A 218 22.50 16.72 -4.65
CA ILE A 218 23.48 16.28 -5.65
C ILE A 218 23.33 17.07 -6.96
N THR A 219 22.08 17.30 -7.39
CA THR A 219 21.76 17.94 -8.67
C THR A 219 21.10 19.32 -8.49
N GLY A 220 21.27 19.98 -7.34
CA GLY A 220 20.69 21.30 -7.10
C GLY A 220 20.33 21.56 -5.64
N SER A 221 19.09 21.99 -5.39
CA SER A 221 18.60 22.25 -4.03
C SER A 221 17.25 21.58 -3.77
N SER A 222 17.10 21.09 -2.56
CA SER A 222 15.85 20.56 -2.01
C SER A 222 15.36 21.44 -0.88
N TYR A 223 14.05 21.55 -0.71
CA TYR A 223 13.44 22.43 0.29
C TYR A 223 12.78 21.61 1.37
N PHE A 224 13.03 21.96 2.62
CA PHE A 224 12.51 21.23 3.77
C PHE A 224 11.97 22.18 4.83
N THR A 225 10.87 21.80 5.47
CA THR A 225 10.53 22.31 6.79
C THR A 225 10.74 21.21 7.81
N PHE A 226 11.12 21.58 9.03
CA PHE A 226 11.28 20.64 10.12
C PHE A 226 10.20 20.91 11.14
N ARG A 227 9.37 19.91 11.41
CA ARG A 227 8.32 19.99 12.42
C ARG A 227 8.67 19.05 13.57
N ILE A 228 8.22 19.40 14.76
CA ILE A 228 8.56 18.67 15.98
C ILE A 228 7.28 18.13 16.60
N VAL A 229 7.22 16.81 16.73
CA VAL A 229 6.24 16.13 17.58
C VAL A 229 6.89 15.91 18.93
N SER A 230 6.34 16.48 19.98
CA SER A 230 6.84 16.32 21.35
C SER A 230 5.76 15.69 22.22
N ALA A 231 6.16 14.97 23.26
CA ALA A 231 5.22 14.53 24.28
C ALA A 231 4.49 15.70 24.98
N LYS A 232 5.05 16.93 24.90
CA LYS A 232 4.41 18.17 25.38
C LYS A 232 3.81 19.04 24.28
N SER A 233 3.67 18.54 23.05
CA SER A 233 2.94 19.28 22.01
C SER A 233 1.48 19.52 22.45
N PRO A 234 0.83 20.62 22.01
CA PRO A 234 -0.55 20.95 22.41
C PRO A 234 -1.53 19.78 22.26
N ALA A 235 -2.55 19.73 23.13
CA ALA A 235 -3.51 18.62 23.18
C ALA A 235 -4.14 18.31 21.82
N ASN A 236 -4.58 19.34 21.09
CA ASN A 236 -5.25 19.20 19.79
C ASN A 236 -4.28 19.27 18.59
N SER A 237 -2.99 19.02 18.80
CA SER A 237 -1.98 18.99 17.72
C SER A 237 -1.52 17.57 17.44
N TRP A 238 -1.08 17.33 16.20
CA TRP A 238 -0.54 16.03 15.77
C TRP A 238 -1.53 14.87 15.85
N ILE A 239 -2.81 15.17 15.66
CA ILE A 239 -3.84 14.16 15.47
C ILE A 239 -3.87 13.77 14.00
N TYR A 240 -3.66 12.49 13.72
CA TYR A 240 -3.80 11.95 12.38
C TYR A 240 -5.22 11.47 12.19
N HIS A 241 -5.91 12.03 11.19
CA HIS A 241 -7.22 11.60 10.76
C HIS A 241 -7.10 10.90 9.41
N LYS A 242 -7.69 9.71 9.30
CA LYS A 242 -7.88 9.00 8.03
C LYS A 242 -9.36 8.75 7.87
N ASP A 243 -10.00 9.46 6.95
CA ASP A 243 -11.43 9.33 6.68
C ASP A 243 -11.80 7.89 6.36
N ALA A 244 -12.98 7.49 6.84
CA ALA A 244 -13.61 6.25 6.42
C ALA A 244 -13.75 6.24 4.90
N LYS A 245 -13.46 5.09 4.29
CA LYS A 245 -13.74 4.86 2.87
C LYS A 245 -14.51 3.55 2.73
N PRO A 246 -15.64 3.56 2.01
CA PRO A 246 -16.35 2.31 1.71
C PRO A 246 -15.44 1.38 0.91
N GLY A 247 -15.65 0.09 1.09
CA GLY A 247 -14.99 -0.94 0.30
C GLY A 247 -15.57 -1.03 -1.11
N ILE A 248 -14.79 -1.57 -2.03
CA ILE A 248 -15.24 -1.94 -3.38
C ILE A 248 -15.64 -3.42 -3.35
N ASP A 249 -16.84 -3.77 -3.85
CA ASP A 249 -17.29 -5.16 -4.04
C ASP A 249 -16.51 -5.87 -5.16
N MET A 250 -15.21 -6.04 -4.93
CA MET A 250 -14.30 -6.63 -5.90
C MET A 250 -14.55 -8.14 -6.04
N MET A 251 -14.87 -8.83 -4.95
CA MET A 251 -15.11 -10.28 -4.98
C MET A 251 -16.42 -10.60 -5.69
N GLY A 252 -17.51 -9.90 -5.39
CA GLY A 252 -18.77 -10.08 -6.11
C GLY A 252 -18.65 -9.71 -7.59
N ALA A 253 -17.90 -8.65 -7.92
CA ALA A 253 -17.65 -8.30 -9.32
C ALA A 253 -16.80 -9.34 -10.05
N LEU A 254 -15.76 -9.86 -9.39
CA LEU A 254 -14.93 -10.93 -9.93
C LEU A 254 -15.77 -12.18 -10.20
N GLU A 255 -16.59 -12.60 -9.24
CA GLU A 255 -17.53 -13.72 -9.37
C GLU A 255 -18.43 -13.55 -10.61
N ARG A 256 -19.13 -12.42 -10.70
CA ARG A 256 -20.03 -12.12 -11.83
C ARG A 256 -19.31 -12.13 -13.18
N THR A 257 -18.03 -11.76 -13.22
CA THR A 257 -17.22 -11.79 -14.45
C THR A 257 -16.78 -13.20 -14.84
N VAL A 258 -16.37 -14.03 -13.87
CA VAL A 258 -15.69 -15.31 -14.16
C VAL A 258 -16.64 -16.50 -14.19
N LYS A 259 -17.74 -16.48 -13.41
CA LYS A 259 -18.63 -17.63 -13.20
C LYS A 259 -19.10 -18.28 -14.50
N PRO A 260 -19.62 -17.56 -15.51
CA PRO A 260 -20.09 -18.20 -16.75
C PRO A 260 -19.01 -18.99 -17.48
N LYS A 261 -17.77 -18.51 -17.46
CA LYS A 261 -16.66 -19.19 -18.13
C LYS A 261 -16.14 -20.37 -17.34
N ILE A 262 -16.14 -20.27 -16.01
CA ILE A 262 -15.75 -21.37 -15.12
C ILE A 262 -16.75 -22.52 -15.24
N ASP A 263 -18.05 -22.23 -15.19
CA ASP A 263 -19.11 -23.23 -15.34
C ASP A 263 -18.95 -24.01 -16.66
N GLN A 264 -18.62 -23.29 -17.75
CA GLN A 264 -18.33 -23.88 -19.04
C GLN A 264 -17.07 -24.78 -19.01
N MET A 265 -15.98 -24.31 -18.40
CA MET A 265 -14.72 -25.07 -18.30
C MET A 265 -14.91 -26.37 -17.54
N ILE A 266 -15.61 -26.32 -16.40
CA ILE A 266 -15.80 -27.47 -15.53
C ILE A 266 -16.79 -28.47 -16.15
N SER A 267 -17.91 -27.99 -16.69
CA SER A 267 -18.88 -28.86 -17.39
C SER A 267 -18.23 -29.61 -18.55
N ALA A 268 -17.34 -28.95 -19.31
CA ALA A 268 -16.58 -29.60 -20.38
C ALA A 268 -15.59 -30.66 -19.85
N GLY A 269 -14.97 -30.42 -18.69
CA GLY A 269 -14.10 -31.41 -18.04
C GLY A 269 -14.87 -32.65 -17.60
N ILE A 270 -16.02 -32.45 -16.96
CA ILE A 270 -16.92 -33.53 -16.52
C ILE A 270 -17.41 -34.34 -17.72
N GLN A 271 -17.86 -33.67 -18.79
CA GLN A 271 -18.32 -34.36 -20.00
C GLN A 271 -17.22 -35.20 -20.65
N ALA A 272 -15.99 -34.68 -20.72
CA ALA A 272 -14.87 -35.42 -21.29
C ALA A 272 -14.53 -36.68 -20.47
N ASP A 273 -14.61 -36.61 -19.15
CA ASP A 273 -14.43 -37.81 -18.30
C ASP A 273 -15.60 -38.80 -18.50
N ASN A 274 -16.85 -38.32 -18.59
CA ASN A 274 -18.02 -39.14 -18.93
C ASN A 274 -17.84 -39.94 -20.23
N ASP A 275 -17.43 -39.26 -21.29
CA ASP A 275 -17.24 -39.87 -22.61
C ASP A 275 -16.08 -40.88 -22.58
N MET A 276 -15.04 -40.61 -21.78
CA MET A 276 -13.92 -41.54 -21.60
C MET A 276 -14.35 -42.85 -20.93
N TYR A 277 -15.24 -42.80 -19.93
CA TYR A 277 -15.72 -43.98 -19.22
C TYR A 277 -16.86 -44.73 -19.91
N SER A 278 -17.68 -44.02 -20.69
CA SER A 278 -18.80 -44.65 -21.42
C SER A 278 -18.34 -45.53 -22.59
N ASN A 279 -17.08 -45.41 -23.01
CA ASN A 279 -16.48 -46.17 -24.11
C ASN A 279 -15.63 -47.38 -23.64
N GLN A 280 -15.62 -47.70 -22.34
CA GLN A 280 -14.94 -48.86 -21.75
C GLN A 280 -15.94 -49.97 -21.43
#